data_AF-A0AAE0G848-F1
#
_entry.id   AF-A0AAE0G848-F1
#
_cell.length_a   1.000
_cell.length_b   1.000
_cell.length_c   1.000
_cell.angle_alpha   90.00
_cell.angle_beta   90.00
_cell.angle_gamma   90.00
#
_symmetry.space_group_name_H-M   'P 1'
#
loop_
_entity.id
_entity.type
_entity.pdbx_description
1 polymer ?
#
loop_
_entity_poly.entity_id
_entity_poly.type
_entity_poly.pdbx_seq_one_letter_code
_entity_poly.pdbx_strand_id
1 'polypeptide(L)'
;MVAPTLQDTAYFLGIYFVIYWIIFAAAYLLAYLAPRQTPRPKPGGSEQLLPSSRIVFANRMCSITHAIIAVYCFTNVVLVKLPDMNTSSRWFLPLDYLQESDPTYHWVVPILVAYAAADTVYMFIWEMDMIFVYHHLAVIIGVLPLHLCEHGWMMAVVATVLAEFTNPLQNTRQYAYDFGFDTINKVLYVPFMLIFTSFRGFIMPTVLIDYFIFIFLESHSNDPSIQFSLSCMKLCWLIFAAGCLGSLIWLKDAVAEFVGSFKKAKIV
;
A
#
# COMPACT_ATOMS: atom_id res chain seq x y z
N MET A 1 9.01 24.70 -14.26
CA MET A 1 8.50 23.60 -15.12
C MET A 1 6.99 23.55 -14.98
N VAL A 2 6.25 22.96 -15.93
CA VAL A 2 4.78 22.91 -15.87
C VAL A 2 4.36 21.71 -15.04
N ALA A 3 3.60 21.94 -13.97
CA ALA A 3 3.00 20.86 -13.17
C ALA A 3 2.14 19.94 -14.06
N PRO A 4 2.01 18.63 -13.71
CA PRO A 4 1.13 17.73 -14.44
C PRO A 4 -0.27 18.32 -14.56
N THR A 5 -0.86 18.23 -15.76
CA THR A 5 -2.21 18.74 -15.96
C THR A 5 -3.23 17.73 -15.43
N LEU A 6 -4.44 18.20 -15.08
CA LEU A 6 -5.56 17.31 -14.75
C LEU A 6 -5.86 16.30 -15.87
N GLN A 7 -5.56 16.66 -17.13
CA GLN A 7 -5.69 15.79 -18.27
C GLN A 7 -4.68 14.64 -18.22
N ASP A 8 -3.43 14.91 -17.86
CA ASP A 8 -2.40 13.88 -17.67
C ASP A 8 -2.80 12.94 -16.53
N THR A 9 -3.27 13.51 -15.42
CA THR A 9 -3.79 12.73 -14.28
C THR A 9 -4.93 11.81 -14.73
N ALA A 10 -5.93 12.34 -15.43
CA ALA A 10 -7.08 11.57 -15.91
C ALA A 10 -6.67 10.47 -16.90
N TYR A 11 -5.68 10.73 -17.77
CA TYR A 11 -5.15 9.75 -18.71
C TYR A 11 -4.47 8.57 -18.00
N PHE A 12 -3.55 8.85 -17.07
CA PHE A 12 -2.89 7.79 -16.30
C PHE A 12 -3.86 7.02 -15.40
N LEU A 13 -4.82 7.74 -14.77
CA LEU A 13 -5.89 7.12 -14.01
C LEU A 13 -6.70 6.15 -14.87
N GLY A 14 -7.13 6.60 -16.05
CA GLY A 14 -7.93 5.78 -16.98
C GLY A 14 -7.18 4.53 -17.45
N ILE A 15 -5.92 4.68 -17.87
CA ILE A 15 -5.11 3.54 -18.33
C ILE A 15 -4.92 2.51 -17.23
N TYR A 16 -4.48 2.93 -16.05
CA TYR A 16 -4.17 1.99 -14.98
C TYR A 16 -5.44 1.34 -14.42
N PHE A 17 -6.55 2.08 -14.37
CA PHE A 17 -7.86 1.51 -14.06
C PHE A 17 -8.24 0.40 -15.05
N VAL A 18 -8.06 0.61 -16.36
CA VAL A 18 -8.29 -0.42 -17.37
C VAL A 18 -7.35 -1.62 -17.20
N ILE A 19 -6.06 -1.40 -16.94
CA ILE A 19 -5.08 -2.47 -16.70
C ILE A 19 -5.50 -3.33 -15.51
N TYR A 20 -5.95 -2.72 -14.41
CA TYR A 20 -6.47 -3.44 -13.24
C TYR A 20 -7.59 -4.40 -13.65
N TRP A 21 -8.59 -3.93 -14.43
CA TRP A 21 -9.69 -4.79 -14.86
C TRP A 21 -9.29 -5.88 -15.85
N ILE A 22 -8.27 -5.64 -16.69
CA ILE A 22 -7.71 -6.67 -17.57
C ILE A 22 -7.05 -7.77 -16.72
N ILE A 23 -6.23 -7.41 -15.73
CA ILE A 23 -5.61 -8.36 -14.80
C ILE A 23 -6.69 -9.13 -14.05
N PHE A 24 -7.71 -8.42 -13.56
CA PHE A 24 -8.85 -9.02 -12.86
C PHE A 24 -9.55 -10.06 -13.74
N ALA A 25 -9.92 -9.70 -14.96
CA ALA A 25 -10.60 -10.58 -15.90
C ALA A 25 -9.74 -11.81 -16.25
N ALA A 26 -8.44 -11.62 -16.48
CA ALA A 26 -7.50 -12.71 -16.77
C ALA A 26 -7.35 -13.66 -15.57
N ALA A 27 -7.17 -13.12 -14.36
CA ALA A 27 -7.05 -13.92 -13.14
C ALA A 27 -8.35 -14.65 -12.82
N TYR A 28 -9.51 -14.01 -13.03
CA TYR A 28 -10.82 -14.63 -12.89
C TYR A 28 -10.99 -15.79 -13.86
N LEU A 29 -10.60 -15.61 -15.14
CA LEU A 29 -10.67 -16.65 -16.16
C LEU A 29 -9.75 -17.84 -15.80
N LEU A 30 -8.53 -17.57 -15.34
CA LEU A 30 -7.62 -18.62 -14.87
C LEU A 30 -8.21 -19.41 -13.70
N ALA A 31 -8.80 -18.72 -12.71
CA ALA A 31 -9.48 -19.38 -11.58
C ALA A 31 -10.78 -20.10 -12.00
N TYR A 32 -11.41 -19.66 -13.09
CA TYR A 32 -12.57 -20.34 -13.67
C TYR A 32 -12.18 -21.68 -14.29
N LEU A 33 -11.04 -21.72 -14.98
CA LEU A 33 -10.49 -22.90 -15.65
C LEU A 33 -9.81 -23.87 -14.67
N ALA A 34 -9.35 -23.39 -13.52
CA ALA A 34 -8.77 -24.24 -12.48
C ALA A 34 -9.82 -25.19 -11.86
N PRO A 35 -9.41 -26.41 -11.45
CA PRO A 35 -10.28 -27.30 -10.67
C PRO A 35 -10.83 -26.58 -9.44
N ARG A 36 -12.13 -26.73 -9.17
CA ARG A 36 -12.75 -26.10 -7.99
C ARG A 36 -12.05 -26.57 -6.72
N GLN A 37 -11.36 -25.65 -6.06
CA GLN A 37 -10.90 -25.84 -4.69
C GLN A 37 -11.93 -25.23 -3.75
N THR A 38 -12.37 -26.03 -2.77
CA THR A 38 -13.27 -25.58 -1.70
C THR A 38 -12.43 -24.89 -0.61
N PRO A 39 -12.68 -23.61 -0.31
CA PRO A 39 -12.03 -22.93 0.80
C PRO A 39 -12.29 -23.65 2.12
N ARG A 40 -11.38 -23.52 3.09
CA ARG A 40 -11.64 -23.95 4.46
C ARG A 40 -12.82 -23.15 5.04
N PRO A 41 -13.74 -23.77 5.81
CA PRO A 41 -14.74 -23.04 6.55
C PRO A 41 -14.07 -22.10 7.55
N LYS A 42 -14.46 -20.81 7.58
CA LYS A 42 -13.97 -19.88 8.60
C LYS A 42 -14.48 -20.32 9.98
N PRO A 43 -13.63 -20.37 11.02
CA PRO A 43 -14.09 -20.73 12.36
C PRO A 43 -15.09 -19.68 12.89
N GLY A 44 -16.31 -20.11 13.23
CA GLY A 44 -17.30 -19.27 13.92
C GLY A 44 -18.12 -18.30 13.05
N GLY A 45 -18.06 -18.40 11.71
CA GLY A 45 -18.84 -17.53 10.82
C GLY A 45 -20.24 -18.05 10.50
N SER A 46 -21.24 -17.17 10.60
CA SER A 46 -22.51 -17.31 9.87
C SER A 46 -22.25 -17.35 8.36
N GLU A 47 -23.15 -17.95 7.58
CA GLU A 47 -23.11 -17.99 6.11
C GLU A 47 -23.24 -16.57 5.51
N GLN A 48 -22.26 -15.70 5.73
CA GLN A 48 -22.07 -14.54 4.87
C GLN A 48 -21.70 -15.07 3.49
N LEU A 49 -22.50 -14.70 2.48
CA LEU A 49 -22.25 -14.90 1.06
C LEU A 49 -20.88 -14.30 0.72
N LEU A 50 -19.81 -15.07 0.94
CA LEU A 50 -18.48 -14.69 0.50
C LEU A 50 -18.52 -14.60 -1.03
N PRO A 51 -17.94 -13.56 -1.65
CA PRO A 51 -17.76 -13.53 -3.09
C PRO A 51 -17.13 -14.85 -3.54
N SER A 52 -17.51 -15.33 -4.72
CA SER A 52 -17.01 -16.62 -5.21
C SER A 52 -15.48 -16.65 -5.07
N SER A 53 -14.90 -17.78 -4.65
CA SER A 53 -13.45 -17.90 -4.41
C SER A 53 -12.58 -17.41 -5.58
N ARG A 54 -13.15 -17.40 -6.79
CA ARG A 54 -12.59 -16.88 -8.03
C ARG A 54 -12.53 -15.34 -8.10
N ILE A 55 -13.57 -14.66 -7.64
CA ILE A 55 -13.62 -13.18 -7.55
C ILE A 55 -12.57 -12.71 -6.56
N VAL A 56 -12.52 -13.34 -5.38
CA VAL A 56 -11.51 -13.04 -4.36
C VAL A 56 -10.10 -13.30 -4.89
N PHE A 57 -9.87 -14.44 -5.55
CA PHE A 57 -8.58 -14.72 -6.19
C PHE A 57 -8.17 -13.64 -7.20
N ALA A 58 -9.10 -13.25 -8.09
CA ALA A 58 -8.83 -12.24 -9.11
C ALA A 58 -8.44 -10.89 -8.49
N ASN A 59 -9.12 -10.47 -7.42
CA ASN A 59 -8.74 -9.26 -6.71
C ASN A 59 -7.37 -9.38 -6.03
N ARG A 60 -7.10 -10.50 -5.36
CA ARG A 60 -5.79 -10.73 -4.72
C ARG A 60 -4.65 -10.69 -5.73
N MET A 61 -4.87 -11.20 -6.95
CA MET A 61 -3.89 -11.08 -8.04
C MET A 61 -3.68 -9.62 -8.46
N CYS A 62 -4.74 -8.82 -8.59
CA CYS A 62 -4.62 -7.39 -8.87
C CYS A 62 -3.83 -6.66 -7.78
N SER A 63 -4.11 -6.97 -6.51
CA SER A 63 -3.40 -6.43 -5.35
C SER A 63 -1.92 -6.80 -5.35
N ILE A 64 -1.57 -8.07 -5.63
CA ILE A 64 -0.18 -8.51 -5.75
C ILE A 64 0.52 -7.79 -6.91
N THR A 65 -0.11 -7.71 -8.08
CA THR A 65 0.47 -7.04 -9.25
C THR A 65 0.69 -5.56 -8.96
N HIS A 66 -0.26 -4.88 -8.34
CA HIS A 66 -0.10 -3.50 -7.93
C HIS A 66 1.06 -3.32 -6.95
N ALA A 67 1.13 -4.13 -5.90
CA ALA A 67 2.21 -4.05 -4.94
C ALA A 67 3.59 -4.24 -5.59
N ILE A 68 3.72 -5.20 -6.52
CA ILE A 68 4.96 -5.41 -7.29
C ILE A 68 5.30 -4.17 -8.13
N ILE A 69 4.32 -3.60 -8.85
CA ILE A 69 4.51 -2.40 -9.65
C ILE A 69 4.92 -1.23 -8.74
N ALA A 70 4.20 -1.00 -7.64
CA ALA A 70 4.47 0.09 -6.71
C ALA A 70 5.90 0.00 -6.13
N VAL A 71 6.30 -1.19 -5.67
CA VAL A 71 7.65 -1.45 -5.16
C VAL A 71 8.69 -1.26 -6.26
N TYR A 72 8.46 -1.79 -7.47
CA TYR A 72 9.40 -1.63 -8.58
C TYR A 72 9.57 -0.17 -9.00
N CYS A 73 8.48 0.57 -9.20
CA CYS A 73 8.49 1.98 -9.56
C CYS A 73 9.25 2.79 -8.51
N PHE A 74 8.97 2.55 -7.24
CA PHE A 74 9.67 3.18 -6.13
C PHE A 74 11.15 2.85 -6.08
N THR A 75 11.52 1.58 -6.18
CA THR A 75 12.93 1.18 -6.15
C THR A 75 13.68 1.87 -7.28
N ASN A 76 13.08 2.05 -8.46
CA ASN A 76 13.69 2.86 -9.53
C ASN A 76 13.80 4.35 -9.16
N VAL A 77 12.74 4.97 -8.63
CA VAL A 77 12.77 6.38 -8.19
C VAL A 77 13.87 6.60 -7.15
N VAL A 78 13.90 5.73 -6.14
CA VAL A 78 14.84 5.75 -5.02
C VAL A 78 16.26 5.52 -5.50
N LEU A 79 16.54 4.43 -6.23
CA LEU A 79 17.90 4.12 -6.68
C LEU A 79 18.46 5.18 -7.63
N VAL A 80 17.61 5.83 -8.43
CA VAL A 80 18.05 6.87 -9.36
C VAL A 80 18.25 8.21 -8.65
N LYS A 81 17.42 8.58 -7.67
CA LYS A 81 17.46 9.92 -7.06
C LYS A 81 18.16 9.98 -5.71
N LEU A 82 18.16 8.93 -4.89
CA LEU A 82 18.87 8.94 -3.59
C LEU A 82 20.36 9.28 -3.68
N PRO A 83 21.13 8.84 -4.70
CA PRO A 83 22.55 9.16 -4.78
C PRO A 83 22.84 10.66 -4.90
N ASP A 84 21.91 11.42 -5.50
CA ASP A 84 22.09 12.84 -5.79
C ASP A 84 21.42 13.76 -4.75
N MET A 85 20.54 13.20 -3.92
CA MET A 85 19.83 13.97 -2.91
C MET A 85 20.65 14.03 -1.60
N ASN A 86 20.67 15.20 -0.96
CA ASN A 86 21.38 15.40 0.30
C ASN A 86 20.73 14.59 1.44
N THR A 87 21.30 13.42 1.76
CA THR A 87 20.88 12.54 2.87
C THR A 87 21.49 12.94 4.21
N SER A 88 22.41 13.91 4.26
CA SER A 88 23.31 14.08 5.42
C SER A 88 22.63 14.49 6.72
N SER A 89 21.39 14.98 6.67
CA SER A 89 20.64 15.49 7.83
C SER A 89 19.44 14.65 8.25
N ARG A 90 19.12 13.54 7.57
CA ARG A 90 17.90 12.75 7.82
C ARG A 90 18.17 11.25 7.74
N TRP A 91 17.55 10.50 8.65
CA TRP A 91 17.88 9.09 8.85
C TRP A 91 17.34 8.16 7.75
N PHE A 92 16.27 8.54 7.07
CA PHE A 92 15.59 7.66 6.10
C PHE A 92 15.25 8.33 4.77
N LEU A 93 15.53 9.63 4.61
CA LEU A 93 15.00 10.41 3.50
C LEU A 93 15.92 11.57 3.14
N PRO A 94 16.48 11.63 1.94
CA PRO A 94 17.10 12.85 1.47
C PRO A 94 16.03 13.77 0.88
N LEU A 95 15.26 14.38 1.78
CA LEU A 95 14.25 15.35 1.37
C LEU A 95 14.76 16.73 1.73
N ASP A 96 15.43 17.33 0.76
CA ASP A 96 15.30 18.76 0.58
C ASP A 96 13.84 19.04 0.19
N TYR A 97 13.26 20.10 0.76
CA TYR A 97 11.93 20.59 0.40
C TYR A 97 11.85 20.88 -1.11
N LEU A 98 12.96 21.37 -1.67
CA LEU A 98 13.13 21.69 -3.08
C LEU A 98 13.46 20.44 -3.91
N GLN A 99 12.58 19.45 -3.86
CA GLN A 99 12.69 18.32 -4.77
C GLN A 99 12.54 18.81 -6.21
N GLU A 100 13.37 18.28 -7.12
CA GLU A 100 13.14 18.49 -8.54
C GLU A 100 11.73 18.02 -8.91
N SER A 101 10.95 18.90 -9.53
CA SER A 101 9.62 18.63 -10.07
C SER A 101 9.72 17.77 -11.34
N ASP A 102 10.53 16.70 -11.33
CA ASP A 102 10.76 15.89 -12.51
C ASP A 102 9.47 15.10 -12.81
N PRO A 103 8.79 15.40 -13.94
CA PRO A 103 7.54 14.75 -14.32
C PRO A 103 7.68 13.23 -14.44
N THR A 104 8.90 12.75 -14.66
CA THR A 104 9.28 11.33 -14.76
C THR A 104 9.06 10.56 -13.46
N TYR A 105 8.66 11.19 -12.35
CA TYR A 105 8.34 10.47 -11.11
C TYR A 105 6.96 10.83 -10.53
N HIS A 106 6.35 11.91 -11.00
CA HIS A 106 5.00 12.32 -10.60
C HIS A 106 3.91 11.34 -11.05
N TRP A 107 4.18 10.49 -12.06
CA TRP A 107 3.24 9.48 -12.58
C TRP A 107 3.00 8.29 -11.65
N VAL A 108 3.86 8.06 -10.64
CA VAL A 108 3.65 6.98 -9.65
C VAL A 108 2.41 7.27 -8.80
N VAL A 109 2.16 8.55 -8.50
CA VAL A 109 1.02 9.01 -7.70
C VAL A 109 -0.33 8.69 -8.36
N PRO A 110 -0.61 9.06 -9.63
CA PRO A 110 -1.87 8.72 -10.29
C PRO A 110 -2.03 7.22 -10.49
N ILE A 111 -0.96 6.44 -10.66
CA ILE A 111 -1.07 4.96 -10.68
C ILE A 111 -1.61 4.43 -9.35
N LEU A 112 -1.08 4.92 -8.22
CA LEU A 112 -1.57 4.53 -6.91
C LEU A 112 -3.04 4.91 -6.72
N VAL A 113 -3.40 6.14 -7.09
CA VAL A 113 -4.79 6.61 -6.98
C VAL A 113 -5.72 5.79 -7.87
N ALA A 114 -5.29 5.43 -9.08
CA ALA A 114 -6.05 4.59 -10.01
C ALA A 114 -6.32 3.21 -9.41
N TYR A 115 -5.27 2.59 -8.84
CA TYR A 115 -5.39 1.32 -8.15
C TYR A 115 -6.38 1.41 -7.00
N ALA A 116 -6.19 2.39 -6.11
CA ALA A 116 -7.04 2.54 -4.95
C ALA A 116 -8.50 2.80 -5.33
N ALA A 117 -8.74 3.55 -6.41
CA ALA A 117 -10.09 3.77 -6.94
C ALA A 117 -10.69 2.47 -7.49
N ALA A 118 -9.93 1.69 -8.26
CA ALA A 118 -10.38 0.41 -8.79
C ALA A 118 -10.70 -0.59 -7.66
N ASP A 119 -9.82 -0.71 -6.67
CA ASP A 119 -10.02 -1.60 -5.51
C ASP A 119 -11.20 -1.13 -4.64
N THR A 120 -11.39 0.19 -4.49
CA THR A 120 -12.59 0.76 -3.83
C THR A 120 -13.87 0.33 -4.52
N VAL A 121 -13.94 0.46 -5.85
CA VAL A 121 -15.11 0.05 -6.64
C VAL A 121 -15.34 -1.45 -6.49
N TYR A 122 -14.27 -2.24 -6.55
CA TYR A 122 -14.36 -3.68 -6.36
C TYR A 122 -14.90 -4.04 -4.96
N MET A 123 -14.29 -3.51 -3.90
CA MET A 123 -14.68 -3.79 -2.52
C MET A 123 -16.11 -3.36 -2.25
N PHE A 124 -16.53 -2.22 -2.79
CA PHE A 124 -17.89 -1.71 -2.65
C PHE A 124 -18.93 -2.63 -3.31
N ILE A 125 -18.62 -3.16 -4.51
CA ILE A 125 -19.56 -4.01 -5.26
C ILE A 125 -19.60 -5.45 -4.72
N TRP A 126 -18.44 -6.05 -4.41
CA TRP A 126 -18.35 -7.50 -4.17
C TRP A 126 -18.02 -7.93 -2.74
N GLU A 127 -17.21 -7.18 -1.99
CA GLU A 127 -16.80 -7.58 -0.62
C GLU A 127 -17.65 -6.91 0.46
N MET A 128 -18.22 -5.74 0.17
CA MET A 128 -18.96 -4.90 1.12
C MET A 128 -18.21 -4.60 2.42
N ASP A 129 -16.88 -4.72 2.40
CA ASP A 129 -16.02 -4.38 3.53
C ASP A 129 -15.80 -2.87 3.58
N MET A 130 -16.66 -2.19 4.34
CA MET A 130 -16.63 -0.74 4.45
C MET A 130 -15.34 -0.21 5.08
N ILE A 131 -14.66 -0.99 5.92
CA ILE A 131 -13.39 -0.54 6.52
C ILE A 131 -12.32 -0.43 5.43
N PHE A 132 -12.25 -1.42 4.55
CA PHE A 132 -11.33 -1.40 3.41
C PHE A 132 -11.72 -0.34 2.36
N VAL A 133 -13.00 -0.11 2.13
CA VAL A 133 -13.48 1.00 1.28
C VAL A 133 -13.01 2.35 1.83
N TYR A 134 -13.23 2.61 3.13
CA TYR A 134 -12.77 3.85 3.76
C TYR A 134 -11.25 3.99 3.75
N HIS A 135 -10.52 2.89 3.90
CA HIS A 135 -9.06 2.89 3.80
C HIS A 135 -8.58 3.38 2.43
N HIS A 136 -9.10 2.81 1.34
CA HIS A 136 -8.70 3.20 -0.01
C HIS A 136 -9.16 4.62 -0.37
N LEU A 137 -10.36 5.03 0.06
CA LEU A 137 -10.83 6.40 -0.08
C LEU A 137 -9.92 7.39 0.66
N ALA A 138 -9.48 7.06 1.88
CA ALA A 138 -8.54 7.88 2.62
C ALA A 138 -7.22 8.02 1.85
N VAL A 139 -6.68 6.94 1.29
CA VAL A 139 -5.47 7.00 0.46
C VAL A 139 -5.67 7.94 -0.74
N ILE A 140 -6.79 7.84 -1.45
CA ILE A 140 -7.12 8.74 -2.58
C ILE A 140 -7.14 10.20 -2.12
N ILE A 141 -7.86 10.51 -1.04
CA ILE A 141 -8.01 11.87 -0.50
C ILE A 141 -6.66 12.45 -0.04
N GLY A 142 -5.81 11.62 0.58
CA GLY A 142 -4.51 12.06 1.07
C GLY A 142 -3.49 12.25 -0.04
N VAL A 143 -3.47 11.34 -1.01
CA VAL A 143 -2.37 11.25 -1.99
C VAL A 143 -2.67 12.03 -3.27
N LEU A 144 -3.92 12.10 -3.73
CA LEU A 144 -4.27 12.81 -4.97
C LEU A 144 -3.86 14.31 -4.96
N PRO A 145 -4.04 15.08 -3.85
CA PRO A 145 -3.61 16.47 -3.82
C PRO A 145 -2.10 16.65 -4.03
N LEU A 146 -1.28 15.68 -3.60
CA LEU A 146 0.18 15.74 -3.78
C LEU A 146 0.61 15.60 -5.23
N HIS A 147 -0.21 14.99 -6.10
CA HIS A 147 0.07 14.97 -7.54
C HIS A 147 -0.01 16.36 -8.17
N LEU A 148 -0.87 17.23 -7.61
CA LEU A 148 -1.10 18.60 -8.07
C LEU A 148 -0.09 19.59 -7.46
N CYS A 149 0.75 19.13 -6.54
CA CYS A 149 1.77 19.95 -5.90
C CYS A 149 3.13 19.75 -6.59
N GLU A 150 3.93 20.81 -6.66
CA GLU A 150 5.32 20.71 -7.16
C GLU A 150 6.21 19.92 -6.18
N HIS A 151 5.85 19.89 -4.90
CA HIS A 151 6.61 19.26 -3.83
C HIS A 151 5.77 18.27 -3.02
N GLY A 152 6.43 17.33 -2.36
CA GLY A 152 5.80 16.40 -1.41
C GLY A 152 5.31 15.08 -2.01
N TRP A 153 5.36 14.91 -3.33
CA TRP A 153 4.99 13.66 -4.01
C TRP A 153 5.84 12.46 -3.55
N MET A 154 7.11 12.68 -3.20
CA MET A 154 7.99 11.61 -2.69
C MET A 154 7.47 11.03 -1.38
N MET A 155 6.80 11.84 -0.54
CA MET A 155 6.18 11.36 0.69
C MET A 155 5.14 10.29 0.41
N ALA A 156 4.27 10.53 -0.56
CA ALA A 156 3.27 9.56 -1.00
C ALA A 156 3.96 8.29 -1.53
N VAL A 157 4.98 8.45 -2.37
CA VAL A 157 5.71 7.34 -3.00
C VAL A 157 6.39 6.45 -1.94
N VAL A 158 7.09 7.03 -0.97
CA VAL A 158 7.73 6.30 0.13
C VAL A 158 6.72 5.62 1.04
N ALA A 159 5.71 6.36 1.51
CA ALA A 159 4.71 5.81 2.44
C ALA A 159 3.93 4.65 1.81
N THR A 160 3.61 4.78 0.51
CA THR A 160 2.94 3.73 -0.27
C THR A 160 3.79 2.48 -0.35
N VAL A 161 5.09 2.59 -0.60
CA VAL A 161 5.92 1.38 -0.72
C VAL A 161 6.12 0.69 0.61
N LEU A 162 6.32 1.45 1.68
CA LEU A 162 6.36 0.85 3.01
C LEU A 162 5.06 0.13 3.35
N ALA A 163 3.92 0.61 2.83
CA ALA A 163 2.66 -0.09 2.94
C ALA A 163 2.58 -1.33 2.03
N GLU A 164 2.91 -1.20 0.75
CA GLU A 164 2.71 -2.25 -0.26
C GLU A 164 3.76 -3.38 -0.20
N PHE A 165 4.96 -3.13 0.33
CA PHE A 165 6.04 -4.12 0.36
C PHE A 165 5.65 -5.42 1.08
N THR A 166 4.77 -5.32 2.09
CA THR A 166 4.30 -6.47 2.87
C THR A 166 3.14 -7.21 2.22
N ASN A 167 2.41 -6.58 1.29
CA ASN A 167 1.13 -7.07 0.77
C ASN A 167 1.25 -8.37 -0.04
N PRO A 168 2.25 -8.58 -0.92
CA PRO A 168 2.39 -9.83 -1.64
C PRO A 168 2.55 -11.04 -0.71
N LEU A 169 3.37 -10.90 0.34
CA LEU A 169 3.60 -11.96 1.32
C LEU A 169 2.33 -12.21 2.15
N GLN A 170 1.65 -11.14 2.58
CA GLN A 170 0.39 -11.25 3.31
C GLN A 170 -0.67 -11.98 2.50
N ASN A 171 -0.93 -11.53 1.26
CA ASN A 171 -1.93 -12.11 0.38
C ASN A 171 -1.60 -13.56 0.02
N THR A 172 -0.34 -13.86 -0.30
CA THR A 172 0.09 -15.23 -0.63
C THR A 172 -0.05 -16.16 0.57
N ARG A 173 0.33 -15.71 1.77
CA ARG A 173 0.16 -16.49 3.00
C ARG A 173 -1.32 -16.74 3.30
N GLN A 174 -2.14 -15.69 3.27
CA GLN A 174 -3.58 -15.82 3.54
C GLN A 174 -4.23 -16.78 2.55
N TYR A 175 -3.86 -16.69 1.27
CA TYR A 175 -4.32 -17.64 0.24
C TYR A 175 -3.88 -19.07 0.54
N ALA A 176 -2.62 -19.29 0.91
CA ALA A 176 -2.14 -20.61 1.28
C ALA A 176 -2.91 -21.19 2.48
N TYR A 177 -3.27 -20.36 3.46
CA TYR A 177 -4.10 -20.76 4.60
C TYR A 177 -5.53 -21.11 4.18
N ASP A 178 -6.20 -20.23 3.43
CA ASP A 178 -7.61 -20.37 3.05
C ASP A 178 -7.88 -21.63 2.21
N PHE A 179 -6.91 -22.04 1.40
CA PHE A 179 -6.99 -23.24 0.55
C PHE A 179 -6.29 -24.47 1.13
N GLY A 180 -5.80 -24.38 2.37
CA GLY A 180 -5.27 -25.52 3.11
C GLY A 180 -3.89 -26.01 2.68
N PHE A 181 -3.08 -25.16 2.06
CA PHE A 181 -1.67 -25.40 1.76
C PHE A 181 -0.80 -25.17 3.02
N ASP A 182 -0.98 -26.02 4.04
CA ASP A 182 -0.38 -25.82 5.37
C ASP A 182 1.16 -25.70 5.35
N THR A 183 1.84 -26.49 4.50
CA THR A 183 3.30 -26.42 4.36
C THR A 183 3.75 -25.06 3.80
N ILE A 184 3.08 -24.57 2.76
CA ILE A 184 3.40 -23.27 2.15
C ILE A 184 3.11 -22.14 3.15
N ASN A 185 1.96 -22.18 3.83
CA ASN A 185 1.62 -21.20 4.86
C ASN A 185 2.69 -21.15 5.98
N LYS A 186 3.14 -22.30 6.49
CA LYS A 186 4.18 -22.38 7.53
C LYS A 186 5.51 -21.79 7.05
N VAL A 187 5.93 -22.10 5.82
CA VAL A 187 7.19 -21.59 5.25
C VAL A 187 7.12 -20.08 5.04
N LEU A 188 5.99 -19.56 4.57
CA LEU A 188 5.81 -18.12 4.35
C LEU A 188 5.60 -17.32 5.63
N TYR A 189 5.18 -17.97 6.72
CA TYR A 189 4.83 -17.28 7.96
C TYR A 189 6.01 -16.54 8.60
N VAL A 190 7.16 -17.20 8.75
CA VAL A 190 8.34 -16.58 9.40
C VAL A 190 8.87 -15.40 8.57
N PRO A 191 9.11 -15.52 7.25
CA PRO A 191 9.49 -14.39 6.41
C PRO A 191 8.46 -13.26 6.45
N PHE A 192 7.16 -13.60 6.36
CA PHE A 192 6.09 -12.61 6.49
C PHE A 192 6.17 -11.87 7.83
N MET A 193 6.27 -12.58 8.95
CA MET A 193 6.34 -11.98 10.29
C MET A 193 7.53 -11.03 10.43
N LEU A 194 8.71 -11.45 9.97
CA LEU A 194 9.91 -10.63 10.05
C LEU A 194 9.76 -9.36 9.20
N ILE A 195 9.37 -9.51 7.94
CA ILE A 195 9.23 -8.37 7.02
C ILE A 195 8.09 -7.45 7.48
N PHE A 196 6.93 -7.99 7.85
CA PHE A 196 5.81 -7.23 8.34
C PHE A 196 6.17 -6.44 9.61
N THR A 197 6.82 -7.08 10.58
CA THR A 197 7.24 -6.42 11.82
C THR A 197 8.30 -5.35 11.56
N SER A 198 9.30 -5.63 10.73
CA SER A 198 10.33 -4.65 10.36
C SER A 198 9.72 -3.43 9.67
N PHE A 199 8.91 -3.64 8.63
CA PHE A 199 8.37 -2.54 7.84
C PHE A 199 7.25 -1.79 8.56
N ARG A 200 6.22 -2.49 9.05
CA ARG A 200 5.04 -1.86 9.67
C ARG A 200 5.25 -1.48 11.13
N GLY A 201 6.12 -2.21 11.86
CA GLY A 201 6.37 -1.98 13.28
C GLY A 201 7.51 -1.02 13.58
N PHE A 202 8.50 -0.89 12.68
CA PHE A 202 9.68 -0.07 12.94
C PHE A 202 9.95 0.97 11.85
N ILE A 203 10.11 0.55 10.60
CA ILE A 203 10.54 1.44 9.50
C ILE A 203 9.47 2.50 9.21
N MET A 204 8.22 2.09 8.98
CA MET A 204 7.12 3.02 8.66
C MET A 204 6.85 4.03 9.78
N PRO A 205 6.74 3.64 11.08
CA PRO A 205 6.65 4.61 12.17
C PRO A 205 7.82 5.59 12.21
N THR A 206 9.05 5.11 12.03
CA THR A 206 10.26 5.97 12.06
C THR A 206 10.23 7.00 10.93
N VAL A 207 9.86 6.56 9.72
CA VAL A 207 9.70 7.43 8.55
C VAL A 207 8.59 8.47 8.78
N LEU A 208 7.46 8.07 9.37
CA LEU A 208 6.39 9.00 9.71
C LEU A 208 6.80 10.02 10.78
N ILE A 209 7.63 9.63 11.75
CA ILE A 209 8.17 10.58 12.76
C ILE A 209 9.10 11.58 12.09
N ASP A 210 9.99 11.14 11.19
CA ASP A 210 10.88 12.04 10.44
C ASP A 210 10.08 13.04 9.59
N TYR A 211 9.03 12.56 8.90
CA TYR A 211 8.10 13.42 8.18
C TYR A 211 7.37 14.40 9.09
N PHE A 212 6.96 13.97 10.28
CA PHE A 212 6.29 14.85 11.24
C PHE A 212 7.21 16.01 11.64
N ILE A 213 8.45 15.71 12.02
CA ILE A 213 9.45 16.71 12.41
C ILE A 213 9.64 17.71 11.25
N PHE A 214 9.83 17.20 10.04
CA PHE A 214 9.98 18.05 8.86
C PHE A 214 8.80 18.99 8.64
N ILE A 215 7.59 18.42 8.54
CA ILE A 215 6.40 19.13 8.04
C ILE A 215 5.86 20.10 9.09
N PHE A 216 5.94 19.73 10.37
CA PHE A 216 5.28 20.49 11.45
C PHE A 216 6.25 21.34 12.27
N LEU A 217 7.53 20.96 12.38
CA LEU A 217 8.48 21.65 13.25
C LEU A 217 9.49 22.49 12.46
N GLU A 218 9.96 21.99 11.32
CA GLU A 218 11.09 22.60 10.58
C GLU A 218 10.63 23.42 9.37
N SER A 219 9.61 22.96 8.64
CA SER A 219 9.20 23.57 7.38
C SER A 219 8.33 24.81 7.59
N HIS A 220 8.93 25.98 7.36
CA HIS A 220 8.24 27.27 7.35
C HIS A 220 8.61 28.05 6.10
N SER A 221 7.62 28.58 5.41
CA SER A 221 7.82 29.44 4.24
C SER A 221 6.72 30.49 4.15
N ASN A 222 7.03 31.66 3.62
CA ASN A 222 6.02 32.68 3.34
C ASN A 222 5.44 32.57 1.92
N ASP A 223 5.94 31.65 1.09
CA ASP A 223 5.46 31.43 -0.27
C ASP A 223 4.11 30.67 -0.25
N PRO A 224 3.03 31.23 -0.84
CA PRO A 224 1.72 30.57 -0.89
C PRO A 224 1.71 29.19 -1.57
N SER A 225 2.52 28.99 -2.61
CA SER A 225 2.61 27.72 -3.34
C SER A 225 3.20 26.61 -2.48
N ILE A 226 4.21 26.98 -1.68
CA ILE A 226 4.88 26.11 -0.71
C ILE A 226 3.93 25.77 0.45
N GLN A 227 3.20 26.77 0.95
CA GLN A 227 2.21 26.58 2.02
C GLN A 227 1.07 25.63 1.61
N PHE A 228 0.61 25.71 0.36
CA PHE A 228 -0.36 24.76 -0.18
C PHE A 228 0.20 23.34 -0.20
N SER A 229 1.40 23.15 -0.75
CA SER A 229 2.08 21.84 -0.78
C SER A 229 2.27 21.26 0.62
N LEU A 230 2.71 22.08 1.59
CA LEU A 230 2.84 21.68 2.99
C LEU A 230 1.49 21.26 3.60
N SER A 231 0.40 21.94 3.25
CA SER A 231 -0.94 21.58 3.73
C SER A 231 -1.39 20.23 3.16
N CYS A 232 -1.13 19.95 1.88
CA CYS A 232 -1.37 18.64 1.28
C CYS A 232 -0.51 17.54 1.93
N MET A 233 0.77 17.83 2.22
CA MET A 233 1.64 16.91 2.95
C MET A 233 1.14 16.63 4.37
N LYS A 234 0.65 17.64 5.10
CA LYS A 234 0.05 17.46 6.44
C LYS A 234 -1.15 16.51 6.39
N LEU A 235 -2.06 16.72 5.44
CA LEU A 235 -3.23 15.85 5.24
C LEU A 235 -2.80 14.41 4.93
N CYS A 236 -1.88 14.24 3.98
CA CYS A 236 -1.40 12.94 3.58
C CYS A 236 -0.67 12.23 4.74
N TRP A 237 0.11 12.95 5.54
CA TRP A 237 0.77 12.41 6.74
C TRP A 237 -0.25 11.92 7.76
N LEU A 238 -1.30 12.70 8.04
CA LEU A 238 -2.36 12.32 8.98
C LEU A 238 -3.03 10.99 8.58
N ILE A 239 -3.32 10.82 7.29
CA ILE A 239 -3.91 9.60 6.76
C ILE A 239 -2.96 8.40 6.90
N PHE A 240 -1.68 8.57 6.56
CA PHE A 240 -0.71 7.49 6.73
C PHE A 240 -0.42 7.17 8.20
N ALA A 241 -0.44 8.16 9.09
CA ALA A 241 -0.32 7.95 10.53
C ALA A 241 -1.51 7.14 11.08
N ALA A 242 -2.74 7.45 10.67
CA ALA A 242 -3.91 6.66 11.03
C ALA A 242 -3.81 5.22 10.50
N GLY A 243 -3.38 5.03 9.25
CA GLY A 243 -3.14 3.71 8.67
C GLY A 243 -2.03 2.92 9.39
N CYS A 244 -0.97 3.61 9.83
CA CYS A 244 0.09 3.01 10.63
C CYS A 244 -0.43 2.53 11.99
N LEU A 245 -1.24 3.33 12.68
CA LEU A 245 -1.88 2.92 13.94
C LEU A 245 -2.80 1.70 13.75
N GLY A 246 -3.57 1.67 12.67
CA GLY A 246 -4.35 0.48 12.30
C GLY A 246 -3.47 -0.75 12.07
N SER A 247 -2.32 -0.57 11.42
CA SER A 247 -1.34 -1.65 11.19
C SER A 247 -0.75 -2.22 12.49
N LEU A 248 -0.66 -1.43 13.56
CA LEU A 248 -0.18 -1.91 14.87
C LEU A 248 -1.16 -2.90 15.51
N ILE A 249 -2.46 -2.78 15.24
CA ILE A 249 -3.47 -3.76 15.68
C ILE A 249 -3.18 -5.10 15.01
N TRP A 250 -2.92 -5.09 13.72
CA TRP A 250 -2.58 -6.31 12.97
C TRP A 250 -1.24 -6.89 13.41
N LEU A 251 -0.26 -6.03 13.69
CA LEU A 251 1.03 -6.46 14.22
C LEU A 251 0.86 -7.18 15.56
N LYS A 252 0.03 -6.64 16.47
CA LYS A 252 -0.29 -7.28 17.74
C LYS A 252 -0.86 -8.69 17.51
N ASP A 253 -1.80 -8.85 16.60
CA ASP A 253 -2.43 -10.14 16.31
C ASP A 253 -1.43 -11.13 15.69
N ALA A 254 -0.61 -10.66 14.76
CA ALA A 254 0.42 -11.45 14.10
C ALA A 254 1.49 -11.93 15.09
N VAL A 255 1.94 -11.05 16.00
CA VAL A 255 2.89 -11.39 17.08
C VAL A 255 2.25 -12.36 18.08
N ALA A 256 0.98 -12.18 18.43
CA ALA A 256 0.27 -13.09 19.34
C ALA A 256 0.16 -14.50 18.74
N GLU A 257 -0.16 -14.61 17.45
CA GLU A 257 -0.15 -15.89 16.72
C GLU A 257 1.25 -16.52 16.74
N PHE A 258 2.29 -15.72 16.52
CA PHE A 258 3.67 -16.19 16.47
C PHE A 258 4.09 -16.76 17.82
N VAL A 259 3.89 -16.00 18.90
CA VAL A 259 4.20 -16.45 20.27
C VAL A 259 3.36 -17.68 20.65
N GLY A 260 2.09 -17.73 20.25
CA GLY A 260 1.21 -18.87 20.46
C GLY A 260 1.71 -20.15 19.79
N SER A 261 2.31 -20.05 18.60
CA SER A 261 2.84 -21.20 17.86
C SER A 261 4.01 -21.88 18.60
N PHE A 262 4.91 -21.10 19.23
CA PHE A 262 6.01 -21.64 20.04
C PHE A 262 5.54 -22.27 21.35
N LYS A 263 4.49 -21.72 21.97
CA LYS A 263 3.91 -22.32 23.19
C LYS A 263 3.35 -23.71 22.90
N LYS A 264 2.71 -23.91 21.74
CA LYS A 264 2.20 -25.23 21.32
C LYS A 264 3.31 -26.22 20.96
N ALA A 265 4.41 -25.74 20.38
CA ALA A 265 5.58 -26.58 20.05
C ALA A 265 6.34 -27.11 21.27
N LYS A 266 6.19 -26.49 22.46
CA LYS A 266 6.83 -26.93 23.72
C LYS A 266 6.06 -28.03 24.47
N ILE A 267 4.88 -28.44 24.02
CA ILE A 267 4.02 -29.45 24.67
C ILE A 267 4.10 -30.80 23.93
N VAL A 268 5.18 -31.04 23.18
CA VAL A 268 5.44 -32.33 22.50
C VAL A 268 6.76 -32.88 23.02
#